data_AF-A0A9W6LVS2-F1
#
_entry.id   AF-A0A9W6LVS2-F1
#
_cell.length_a   1.000
_cell.length_b   1.000
_cell.length_c   1.000
_cell.angle_alpha   90.00
_cell.angle_beta   90.00
_cell.angle_gamma   90.00
#
_symmetry.space_group_name_H-M   'P 1'
#
loop_
_entity.id
_entity.type
_entity.pdbx_description
1 polymer ?
#
loop_
_entity_poly.entity_id
_entity_poly.type
_entity_poly.pdbx_seq_one_letter_code
_entity_poly.pdbx_strand_id
1 'polypeptide(L)'
;MPRSETPERPMRTTWVPVHPDLAPTRRSLRAQAPGRSLRPLLIGSAAAVVLAIVVVALVAGPMLARAGESDRTEQYASARAEAVSARDEASSARSDVAAAIATRTETAERMSTALAGAEGYADEAARSTAAQAVAAYADGLGRLELPSEPAAVPETATVETDEDLDRALTALDGAEAEADATIAAVGEARNRMAELDAEFSAALEAFRGSLLPRAEVILGENPDAVEDFRAAVASAAQSAADASDPAQLEQRLKEFASAVDALRADQHRAAIAIEQERLEQEQREAEERERQQTPVVPAPVPTPDPSPEPTPETSPEPTPEPEEPTPTPEDPTPETPAPETPAPDDPTPETPAPDAS
;
A
#
# COMPACT_ATOMS: atom_id res chain seq x y z
N MET A 1 -15.28 1.26 59.83
CA MET A 1 -15.56 2.34 58.87
C MET A 1 -15.87 1.69 57.52
N PRO A 2 -17.14 1.65 57.09
CA PRO A 2 -17.49 1.13 55.77
C PRO A 2 -17.34 2.24 54.72
N ARG A 3 -16.78 1.90 53.56
CA ARG A 3 -16.68 2.79 52.39
C ARG A 3 -18.02 2.78 51.66
N SER A 4 -18.56 3.97 51.41
CA SER A 4 -19.78 4.19 50.64
C SER A 4 -19.53 3.94 49.17
N GLU A 5 -20.15 2.91 48.61
CA GLU A 5 -20.27 2.72 47.16
C GLU A 5 -21.32 3.69 46.62
N THR A 6 -20.93 4.43 45.58
CA THR A 6 -21.80 5.40 44.89
C THR A 6 -22.39 4.70 43.67
N PRO A 7 -23.73 4.66 43.48
CA PRO A 7 -24.31 4.02 42.31
C PRO A 7 -24.13 4.90 41.07
N GLU A 8 -23.41 4.38 40.08
CA GLU A 8 -23.31 4.95 38.73
C GLU A 8 -24.69 4.92 38.04
N ARG A 9 -25.05 6.06 37.43
CA ARG A 9 -26.28 6.21 36.65
C ARG A 9 -26.07 5.66 35.23
N PRO A 10 -27.03 4.90 34.68
CA PRO A 10 -26.95 4.49 33.27
C PRO A 10 -27.16 5.71 32.36
N MET A 11 -26.19 5.97 31.48
CA MET A 11 -26.34 6.93 30.39
C MET A 11 -27.34 6.38 29.36
N ARG A 12 -28.42 7.13 29.13
CA ARG A 12 -29.35 6.92 28.02
C ARG A 12 -28.71 7.44 26.73
N THR A 13 -28.30 6.54 25.85
CA THR A 13 -27.93 6.88 24.47
C THR A 13 -29.20 7.09 23.65
N THR A 14 -29.61 8.34 23.47
CA THR A 14 -30.66 8.73 22.53
C THR A 14 -30.12 8.68 21.11
N TRP A 15 -30.64 7.76 20.30
CA TRP A 15 -30.45 7.72 18.86
C TRP A 15 -31.26 8.84 18.19
N VAL A 16 -30.56 9.68 17.41
CA VAL A 16 -31.18 10.67 16.53
C VAL A 16 -31.23 10.07 15.12
N PRO A 17 -32.42 9.85 14.53
CA PRO A 17 -32.51 9.39 13.14
C PRO A 17 -32.16 10.55 12.19
N VAL A 18 -31.15 10.34 11.35
CA VAL A 18 -30.84 11.22 10.22
C VAL A 18 -31.68 10.74 9.03
N HIS A 19 -32.63 11.58 8.62
CA HIS A 19 -33.43 11.39 7.40
C HIS A 19 -32.56 11.62 6.15
N PRO A 20 -32.60 10.75 5.14
CA PRO A 20 -32.09 11.03 3.81
C PRO A 20 -33.23 11.56 2.93
N ASP A 21 -33.41 12.88 2.89
CA ASP A 21 -34.04 13.50 1.72
C ASP A 21 -33.64 14.96 1.64
N LEU A 22 -33.04 15.34 0.51
CA LEU A 22 -33.08 16.65 -0.15
C LEU A 22 -31.96 16.66 -1.20
N ALA A 23 -32.29 16.15 -2.38
CA ALA A 23 -31.63 16.56 -3.61
C ALA A 23 -31.75 18.09 -3.81
N PRO A 24 -30.79 18.69 -4.50
CA PRO A 24 -31.18 19.68 -5.49
C PRO A 24 -30.65 19.33 -6.88
N THR A 25 -31.60 19.05 -7.77
CA THR A 25 -31.48 19.27 -9.21
C THR A 25 -30.91 20.66 -9.51
N ARG A 26 -29.75 20.73 -10.16
CA ARG A 26 -29.39 21.86 -11.03
C ARG A 26 -28.78 21.39 -12.34
N ARG A 27 -29.64 21.44 -13.36
CA ARG A 27 -29.35 21.61 -14.78
C ARG A 27 -28.31 22.72 -14.98
N SER A 28 -27.16 22.39 -15.56
CA SER A 28 -26.33 23.33 -16.31
C SER A 28 -25.92 22.67 -17.61
N LEU A 29 -26.64 23.02 -18.67
CA LEU A 29 -26.17 22.92 -20.04
C LEU A 29 -24.98 23.89 -20.20
N ARG A 30 -23.76 23.35 -20.28
CA ARG A 30 -22.63 24.00 -20.94
C ARG A 30 -21.90 22.96 -21.78
N ALA A 31 -22.05 23.08 -23.09
CA ALA A 31 -21.07 22.61 -24.03
C ALA A 31 -19.74 23.32 -23.73
N GLN A 32 -18.72 22.54 -23.38
CA GLN A 32 -17.34 23.02 -23.33
C GLN A 32 -16.44 21.93 -23.92
N ALA A 33 -15.60 22.37 -24.84
CA ALA A 33 -14.73 21.64 -25.76
C ALA A 33 -13.89 20.51 -25.11
N PRO A 34 -13.36 19.56 -25.91
CA PRO A 34 -12.46 18.51 -25.42
C PRO A 34 -11.22 19.15 -24.78
N GLY A 35 -11.21 19.14 -23.45
CA GLY A 35 -10.07 19.58 -22.64
C GLY A 35 -8.95 18.56 -22.79
N ARG A 36 -7.89 18.95 -23.50
CA ARG A 36 -6.55 18.36 -23.38
C ARG A 36 -6.26 18.14 -21.90
N SER A 37 -6.16 16.88 -21.50
CA SER A 37 -5.69 16.48 -20.18
C SER A 37 -4.29 17.05 -19.96
N LEU A 38 -4.22 18.05 -19.09
CA LEU A 38 -2.98 18.50 -18.46
C LEU A 38 -2.37 17.29 -17.75
N ARG A 39 -1.37 16.69 -18.39
CA ARG A 39 -0.42 15.80 -17.73
C ARG A 39 0.13 16.53 -16.51
N PRO A 40 0.05 15.96 -15.29
CA PRO A 40 0.79 16.53 -14.18
C PRO A 40 2.26 16.50 -14.57
N LEU A 41 2.82 17.70 -14.51
CA LEU A 41 4.18 18.07 -14.82
C LEU A 41 5.10 17.44 -13.75
N LEU A 42 5.36 16.13 -13.83
CA LEU A 42 6.66 15.59 -13.43
C LEU A 42 7.62 15.75 -14.62
N ILE A 43 7.68 16.98 -15.13
CA ILE A 43 8.77 17.40 -16.01
C ILE A 43 9.90 17.74 -15.05
N GLY A 44 10.96 16.95 -15.17
CA GLY A 44 12.17 17.09 -14.38
C GLY A 44 12.66 18.53 -14.33
N SER A 45 12.73 19.06 -13.12
CA SER A 45 13.67 20.12 -12.77
C SER A 45 15.08 19.53 -12.69
N ALA A 46 15.57 18.95 -13.78
CA ALA A 46 16.93 18.43 -13.92
C ALA A 46 17.66 19.01 -15.15
N ALA A 47 17.06 19.99 -15.83
CA ALA A 47 17.61 20.62 -17.01
C ALA A 47 17.65 22.16 -16.86
N ALA A 48 18.31 22.65 -15.80
CA ALA A 48 18.73 24.05 -15.71
C ALA A 48 19.70 24.26 -14.54
N VAL A 49 20.98 23.89 -14.69
CA VAL A 49 22.20 24.65 -14.29
C VAL A 49 23.42 23.88 -14.83
N VAL A 50 23.73 23.93 -16.14
CA VAL A 50 25.07 23.53 -16.67
C VAL A 50 25.52 24.54 -17.73
N LEU A 51 25.13 25.81 -17.61
CA LEU A 51 25.53 26.82 -18.60
C LEU A 51 25.89 28.16 -17.96
N ALA A 52 26.90 28.15 -17.10
CA ALA A 52 27.69 29.33 -16.79
C ALA A 52 29.04 28.86 -16.24
N ILE A 53 30.09 28.82 -17.08
CA ILE A 53 31.54 29.01 -16.79
C ILE A 53 32.30 28.53 -18.05
N VAL A 54 32.26 29.27 -19.17
CA VAL A 54 33.27 29.14 -20.25
C VAL A 54 33.42 30.48 -20.99
N VAL A 55 33.77 31.58 -20.32
CA VAL A 55 34.27 32.78 -21.02
C VAL A 55 35.16 33.67 -20.11
N VAL A 56 36.37 33.22 -19.72
CA VAL A 56 37.42 34.17 -19.24
C VAL A 56 38.85 33.84 -19.74
N ALA A 57 39.14 32.63 -20.23
CA ALA A 57 40.54 32.21 -20.47
C ALA A 57 41.25 32.76 -21.74
N LEU A 58 40.69 33.71 -22.51
CA LEU A 58 41.24 34.11 -23.82
C LEU A 58 41.71 35.57 -23.93
N VAL A 59 41.97 36.23 -22.80
CA VAL A 59 42.57 37.58 -22.76
C VAL A 59 43.73 37.65 -21.75
N ALA A 60 44.80 36.90 -21.97
CA ALA A 60 46.08 37.12 -21.27
C ALA A 60 47.23 36.97 -22.26
N GLY A 61 47.55 38.10 -22.92
CA GLY A 61 48.77 38.25 -23.71
C GLY A 61 50.04 38.31 -22.84
N PRO A 62 51.23 38.29 -23.45
CA PRO A 62 52.49 37.98 -22.78
C PRO A 62 53.02 39.18 -21.96
N MET A 63 52.65 39.25 -20.69
CA MET A 63 53.33 40.06 -19.66
C MET A 63 54.10 39.12 -18.70
N LEU A 64 54.90 38.22 -19.25
CA LEU A 64 55.77 37.31 -18.50
C LEU A 64 57.11 37.99 -18.18
N ALA A 65 57.20 38.61 -17.00
CA ALA A 65 58.45 38.68 -16.23
C ALA A 65 58.18 39.20 -14.80
N ARG A 66 58.13 38.28 -13.83
CA ARG A 66 57.90 38.46 -12.39
C ARG A 66 56.45 38.70 -11.98
N ALA A 67 55.64 37.65 -12.10
CA ALA A 67 54.55 37.48 -11.16
C ALA A 67 55.17 37.34 -9.75
N GLY A 68 54.76 38.18 -8.81
CA GLY A 68 55.28 38.12 -7.44
C GLY A 68 54.79 36.85 -6.73
N GLU A 69 55.38 36.51 -5.59
CA GLU A 69 54.88 35.43 -4.70
C GLU A 69 53.37 35.57 -4.38
N SER A 70 52.89 36.83 -4.32
CA SER A 70 51.47 37.17 -4.17
C SER A 70 50.60 36.64 -5.31
N ASP A 71 51.07 36.72 -6.56
CA ASP A 71 50.28 36.33 -7.73
C ASP A 71 50.11 34.81 -7.82
N ARG A 72 51.15 34.04 -7.44
CA ARG A 72 51.07 32.57 -7.39
C ARG A 72 50.07 32.09 -6.34
N THR A 73 50.07 32.73 -5.18
CA THR A 73 49.16 32.39 -4.09
C THR A 73 47.71 32.68 -4.48
N GLU A 74 47.46 33.82 -5.15
CA GLU A 74 46.13 34.17 -5.66
C GLU A 74 45.67 33.20 -6.77
N GLN A 75 46.56 32.84 -7.70
CA GLN A 75 46.26 31.87 -8.76
C GLN A 75 45.91 30.49 -8.18
N TYR A 76 46.72 29.97 -7.25
CA TYR A 76 46.43 28.70 -6.57
C TYR A 76 45.12 28.78 -5.78
N ALA A 77 44.86 29.88 -5.06
CA ALA A 77 43.63 30.05 -4.29
C ALA A 77 42.37 30.05 -5.18
N SER A 78 42.44 30.71 -6.35
CA SER A 78 41.35 30.71 -7.32
C SER A 78 41.09 29.31 -7.89
N ALA A 79 42.12 28.64 -8.41
CA ALA A 79 42.00 27.28 -8.94
C ALA A 79 41.50 26.30 -7.88
N ARG A 80 41.97 26.45 -6.63
CA ARG A 80 41.51 25.62 -5.52
C ARG A 80 40.02 25.84 -5.21
N ALA A 81 39.55 27.08 -5.27
CA ALA A 81 38.13 27.39 -5.05
C ALA A 81 37.24 26.75 -6.13
N GLU A 82 37.68 26.76 -7.39
CA GLU A 82 37.02 26.10 -8.52
C GLU A 82 36.96 24.57 -8.30
N ALA A 83 38.11 23.94 -8.00
CA ALA A 83 38.17 22.50 -7.71
C ALA A 83 37.31 22.07 -6.51
N VAL A 84 37.27 22.86 -5.43
CA VAL A 84 36.39 22.59 -4.28
C VAL A 84 34.92 22.68 -4.69
N SER A 85 34.54 23.71 -5.46
CA SER A 85 33.18 23.87 -5.94
C SER A 85 32.74 22.70 -6.83
N ALA A 86 33.60 22.27 -7.76
CA ALA A 86 33.33 21.13 -8.64
C ALA A 86 33.16 19.82 -7.84
N ARG A 87 34.04 19.58 -6.86
CA ARG A 87 33.94 18.42 -5.95
C ARG A 87 32.64 18.45 -5.15
N ASP A 88 32.28 19.57 -4.55
CA ASP A 88 31.07 19.71 -3.73
C ASP A 88 29.81 19.47 -4.58
N GLU A 89 29.77 19.98 -5.81
CA GLU A 89 28.70 19.71 -6.77
C GLU A 89 28.59 18.22 -7.10
N ALA A 90 29.70 17.56 -7.44
CA ALA A 90 29.74 16.14 -7.74
C ALA A 90 29.28 15.27 -6.55
N SER A 91 29.74 15.59 -5.33
CA SER A 91 29.32 14.92 -4.10
C SER A 91 27.83 15.11 -3.80
N SER A 92 27.30 16.32 -3.98
CA SER A 92 25.86 16.60 -3.83
C SER A 92 25.05 15.80 -4.85
N ALA A 93 25.43 15.84 -6.12
CA ALA A 93 24.73 15.14 -7.20
C ALA A 93 24.69 13.61 -6.95
N ARG A 94 25.80 13.04 -6.49
CA ARG A 94 25.89 11.63 -6.08
C ARG A 94 24.97 11.32 -4.90
N SER A 95 24.99 12.15 -3.85
CA SER A 95 24.13 11.99 -2.67
C SER A 95 22.64 12.02 -3.03
N ASP A 96 22.24 12.94 -3.91
CA ASP A 96 20.85 13.06 -4.36
C ASP A 96 20.40 11.80 -5.10
N VAL A 97 21.25 11.23 -5.97
CA VAL A 97 20.92 9.99 -6.68
C VAL A 97 20.88 8.80 -5.73
N ALA A 98 21.77 8.72 -4.75
CA ALA A 98 21.74 7.67 -3.73
C ALA A 98 20.42 7.71 -2.92
N ALA A 99 19.99 8.90 -2.47
CA ALA A 99 18.73 9.09 -1.76
C ALA A 99 17.51 8.74 -2.66
N ALA A 100 17.60 9.09 -3.93
CA ALA A 100 16.57 8.80 -4.93
C ALA A 100 16.44 7.29 -5.23
N ILE A 101 17.56 6.55 -5.24
CA ILE A 101 17.57 5.08 -5.33
C ILE A 101 16.90 4.48 -4.09
N ALA A 102 17.31 4.89 -2.88
CA ALA A 102 16.74 4.36 -1.64
C ALA A 102 15.21 4.54 -1.55
N THR A 103 14.72 5.74 -1.88
CA THR A 103 13.27 6.04 -1.87
C THR A 103 12.49 5.18 -2.87
N ARG A 104 13.06 4.93 -4.05
CA ARG A 104 12.44 4.11 -5.08
C ARG A 104 12.44 2.62 -4.72
N THR A 105 13.52 2.13 -4.10
CA THR A 105 13.57 0.76 -3.57
C THR A 105 12.48 0.52 -2.54
N GLU A 106 12.30 1.42 -1.57
CA GLU A 106 11.21 1.34 -0.60
C GLU A 106 9.83 1.35 -1.28
N THR A 107 9.66 2.18 -2.31
CA THR A 107 8.42 2.23 -3.09
C THR A 107 8.15 0.90 -3.81
N ALA A 108 9.19 0.27 -4.37
CA ALA A 108 9.10 -1.04 -5.02
C ALA A 108 8.71 -2.14 -4.02
N GLU A 109 9.29 -2.15 -2.82
CA GLU A 109 8.96 -3.11 -1.76
C GLU A 109 7.50 -2.99 -1.30
N ARG A 110 7.02 -1.76 -1.07
CA ARG A 110 5.62 -1.50 -0.72
C ARG A 110 4.66 -1.94 -1.82
N MET A 111 4.98 -1.62 -3.07
CA MET A 111 4.17 -2.04 -4.22
C MET A 111 4.16 -3.56 -4.39
N SER A 112 5.30 -4.24 -4.18
CA SER A 112 5.39 -5.70 -4.20
C SER A 112 4.43 -6.31 -3.17
N THR A 113 4.44 -5.79 -1.94
CA THR A 113 3.51 -6.21 -0.88
C THR A 113 2.05 -5.96 -1.25
N ALA A 114 1.75 -4.80 -1.85
CA ALA A 114 0.40 -4.45 -2.28
C ALA A 114 -0.13 -5.38 -3.38
N LEU A 115 0.71 -5.70 -4.37
CA LEU A 115 0.37 -6.62 -5.46
C LEU A 115 0.21 -8.06 -4.95
N ALA A 116 0.98 -8.47 -3.95
CA ALA A 116 0.77 -9.75 -3.26
C ALA A 116 -0.60 -9.78 -2.56
N GLY A 117 -0.96 -8.71 -1.83
CA GLY A 117 -2.27 -8.59 -1.17
C GLY A 117 -3.47 -8.52 -2.12
N ALA A 118 -3.26 -8.21 -3.40
CA ALA A 118 -4.29 -8.17 -4.43
C ALA A 118 -4.59 -9.55 -5.07
N GLU A 119 -3.92 -10.62 -4.64
CA GLU A 119 -4.15 -11.99 -5.13
C GLU A 119 -5.62 -12.42 -4.94
N GLY A 120 -6.24 -12.95 -6.00
CA GLY A 120 -7.65 -13.38 -5.97
C GLY A 120 -8.68 -12.24 -6.07
N TYR A 121 -8.25 -10.98 -6.02
CA TYR A 121 -9.09 -9.79 -6.20
C TYR A 121 -8.92 -9.16 -7.59
N ALA A 122 -7.70 -9.21 -8.15
CA ALA A 122 -7.38 -8.63 -9.46
C ALA A 122 -7.30 -9.69 -10.58
N ASP A 123 -7.03 -9.24 -11.81
CA ASP A 123 -6.63 -10.14 -12.90
C ASP A 123 -5.24 -10.73 -12.61
N GLU A 124 -5.16 -12.05 -12.50
CA GLU A 124 -3.97 -12.73 -11.99
C GLU A 124 -2.78 -12.64 -12.95
N ALA A 125 -3.04 -12.63 -14.27
CA ALA A 125 -1.98 -12.51 -15.26
C ALA A 125 -1.39 -11.09 -15.27
N ALA A 126 -2.24 -10.07 -15.22
CA ALA A 126 -1.83 -8.68 -15.14
C ALA A 126 -1.09 -8.38 -13.82
N ARG A 127 -1.60 -8.91 -12.70
CA ARG A 127 -0.96 -8.81 -11.38
C ARG A 127 0.43 -9.45 -11.37
N SER A 128 0.56 -10.67 -11.86
CA SER A 128 1.84 -11.38 -11.95
C SER A 128 2.85 -10.63 -12.82
N THR A 129 2.40 -10.09 -13.96
CA THR A 129 3.23 -9.26 -14.84
C THR A 129 3.72 -8.00 -14.14
N ALA A 130 2.84 -7.29 -13.43
CA ALA A 130 3.21 -6.11 -12.64
C ALA A 130 4.18 -6.46 -11.50
N ALA A 131 3.99 -7.59 -10.82
CA ALA A 131 4.88 -8.05 -9.76
C ALA A 131 6.29 -8.37 -10.29
N GLN A 132 6.38 -9.01 -11.47
CA GLN A 132 7.67 -9.23 -12.15
C GLN A 132 8.34 -7.92 -12.53
N ALA A 133 7.57 -6.93 -13.01
CA ALA A 133 8.11 -5.61 -13.33
C ALA A 133 8.60 -4.87 -12.07
N VAL A 134 7.90 -4.95 -10.94
CA VAL A 134 8.37 -4.42 -9.65
C VAL A 134 9.67 -5.07 -9.21
N ALA A 135 9.79 -6.40 -9.33
CA ALA A 135 11.01 -7.12 -8.99
C ALA A 135 12.18 -6.71 -9.91
N ALA A 136 11.95 -6.61 -11.22
CA ALA A 136 12.94 -6.16 -12.19
C ALA A 136 13.36 -4.69 -11.96
N TYR A 137 12.42 -3.84 -11.54
CA TYR A 137 12.69 -2.46 -11.16
C TYR A 137 13.61 -2.38 -9.93
N ALA A 138 13.29 -3.12 -8.86
CA ALA A 138 14.11 -3.17 -7.65
C ALA A 138 15.52 -3.74 -7.92
N ASP A 139 15.62 -4.84 -8.68
CA ASP A 139 16.90 -5.42 -9.11
C ASP A 139 17.69 -4.46 -10.02
N GLY A 140 17.01 -3.76 -10.93
CA GLY A 140 17.60 -2.74 -11.78
C GLY A 140 18.20 -1.57 -10.98
N LEU A 141 17.49 -1.09 -9.95
CA LEU A 141 17.99 -0.06 -9.04
C LEU A 141 19.20 -0.55 -8.23
N GLY A 142 19.17 -1.80 -7.76
CA GLY A 142 20.29 -2.42 -7.02
C GLY A 142 21.56 -2.61 -7.85
N ARG A 143 21.44 -2.63 -9.18
CA ARG A 143 22.58 -2.70 -10.12
C ARG A 143 23.12 -1.34 -10.55
N LEU A 144 22.52 -0.23 -10.11
CA LEU A 144 23.05 1.09 -10.40
C LEU A 144 24.28 1.35 -9.55
N GLU A 145 25.45 1.20 -10.15
CA GLU A 145 26.73 1.54 -9.53
C GLU A 145 26.92 3.06 -9.55
N LEU A 146 26.99 3.67 -8.38
CA LEU A 146 27.38 5.07 -8.27
C LEU A 146 28.90 5.18 -8.21
N PRO A 147 29.50 6.19 -8.86
CA PRO A 147 30.94 6.44 -8.75
C PRO A 147 31.34 6.62 -7.29
N SER A 148 32.62 6.36 -6.97
CA SER A 148 33.20 6.71 -5.68
C SER A 148 33.10 8.21 -5.43
N GLU A 149 33.16 8.62 -4.17
CA GLU A 149 33.25 10.05 -3.86
C GLU A 149 34.54 10.63 -4.48
N PRO A 150 34.46 11.78 -5.17
CA PRO A 150 35.63 12.39 -5.79
C PRO A 150 36.67 12.74 -4.72
N ALA A 151 37.95 12.53 -5.07
CA ALA A 151 39.08 12.74 -4.19
C ALA A 151 39.06 14.12 -3.53
N ALA A 152 39.55 14.18 -2.29
CA ALA A 152 39.64 15.44 -1.55
C ALA A 152 40.62 16.41 -2.21
N VAL A 153 40.17 17.65 -2.42
CA VAL A 153 41.03 18.74 -2.88
C VAL A 153 42.06 19.06 -1.79
N PRO A 154 43.37 19.16 -2.11
CA PRO A 154 44.40 19.43 -1.11
C PRO A 154 44.11 20.74 -0.34
N GLU A 155 44.18 20.67 1.00
CA GLU A 155 43.85 21.82 1.86
C GLU A 155 44.84 22.98 1.70
N THR A 156 46.12 22.66 1.65
CA THR A 156 47.20 23.63 1.47
C THR A 156 48.30 23.03 0.61
N ALA A 157 48.84 23.84 -0.30
CA ALA A 157 50.10 23.56 -0.98
C ALA A 157 51.07 24.68 -0.62
N THR A 158 52.28 24.33 -0.22
CA THR A 158 53.34 25.33 -0.08
C THR A 158 53.83 25.68 -1.47
N VAL A 159 53.47 26.88 -1.96
CA VAL A 159 53.80 27.34 -3.33
C VAL A 159 55.00 28.29 -3.28
N GLU A 160 56.20 27.74 -3.01
CA GLU A 160 57.43 28.55 -2.90
C GLU A 160 58.05 28.82 -4.27
N THR A 161 57.92 27.86 -5.18
CA THR A 161 58.50 27.89 -6.52
C THR A 161 57.43 27.79 -7.62
N ASP A 162 57.80 28.15 -8.84
CA ASP A 162 56.92 27.95 -10.01
C ASP A 162 56.66 26.45 -10.24
N GLU A 163 57.63 25.58 -9.94
CA GLU A 163 57.45 24.12 -10.03
C GLU A 163 56.43 23.60 -9.00
N ASP A 164 56.39 24.18 -7.80
CA ASP A 164 55.39 23.83 -6.79
C ASP A 164 53.99 24.30 -7.21
N LEU A 165 53.89 25.49 -7.83
CA LEU A 165 52.64 25.98 -8.38
C LEU A 165 52.13 25.06 -9.50
N ASP A 166 52.98 24.71 -10.46
CA ASP A 166 52.60 23.84 -11.59
C ASP A 166 52.14 22.46 -11.09
N ARG A 167 52.84 21.89 -10.09
CA ARG A 167 52.45 20.62 -9.47
C ARG A 167 51.10 20.74 -8.75
N ALA A 168 50.87 21.84 -8.04
CA ALA A 168 49.64 22.08 -7.31
C ALA A 168 48.45 22.29 -8.27
N LEU A 169 48.62 23.09 -9.33
CA LEU A 169 47.62 23.29 -10.37
C LEU A 169 47.30 21.97 -11.09
N THR A 170 48.30 21.17 -11.44
CA THR A 170 48.07 19.84 -12.05
C THR A 170 47.24 18.92 -11.14
N ALA A 171 47.44 18.99 -9.81
CA ALA A 171 46.65 18.21 -8.87
C ALA A 171 45.21 18.71 -8.75
N LEU A 172 44.99 20.04 -8.84
CA LEU A 172 43.66 20.64 -8.86
C LEU A 172 42.90 20.29 -10.15
N ASP A 173 43.56 20.41 -11.31
CA ASP A 173 43.01 19.99 -12.61
C ASP A 173 42.61 18.51 -12.61
N GLY A 174 43.41 17.67 -11.95
CA GLY A 174 43.10 16.25 -11.76
C GLY A 174 41.85 16.02 -10.90
N ALA A 175 41.69 16.79 -9.81
CA ALA A 175 40.51 16.72 -8.95
C ALA A 175 39.24 17.24 -9.66
N GLU A 176 39.36 18.29 -10.47
CA GLU A 176 38.27 18.79 -11.32
C GLU A 176 37.85 17.75 -12.36
N ALA A 177 38.82 17.14 -13.06
CA ALA A 177 38.52 16.08 -14.03
C ALA A 177 37.84 14.86 -13.39
N GLU A 178 38.20 14.50 -12.15
CA GLU A 178 37.54 13.44 -11.40
C GLU A 178 36.11 13.83 -10.98
N ALA A 179 35.89 15.07 -10.57
CA ALA A 179 34.56 15.60 -10.26
C ALA A 179 33.66 15.61 -11.50
N ASP A 180 34.17 16.05 -12.65
CA ASP A 180 33.45 16.03 -13.94
C ASP A 180 33.09 14.60 -14.36
N ALA A 181 34.02 13.66 -14.23
CA ALA A 181 33.76 12.24 -14.50
C ALA A 181 32.68 11.67 -13.57
N THR A 182 32.69 12.07 -12.29
CA THR A 182 31.65 11.71 -11.32
C THR A 182 30.29 12.26 -11.74
N ILE A 183 30.21 13.53 -12.13
CA ILE A 183 28.96 14.16 -12.60
C ILE A 183 28.42 13.46 -13.85
N ALA A 184 29.29 13.13 -14.81
CA ALA A 184 28.91 12.39 -16.00
C ALA A 184 28.31 11.01 -15.68
N ALA A 185 28.98 10.23 -14.82
CA ALA A 185 28.50 8.91 -14.37
C ALA A 185 27.19 9.00 -13.59
N VAL A 186 27.03 10.01 -12.73
CA VAL A 186 25.76 10.30 -12.04
C VAL A 186 24.64 10.65 -13.05
N GLY A 187 24.98 11.36 -14.13
CA GLY A 187 24.07 11.64 -15.24
C GLY A 187 23.59 10.36 -15.95
N GLU A 188 24.50 9.43 -16.23
CA GLU A 188 24.16 8.12 -16.79
C GLU A 188 23.24 7.31 -15.86
N ALA A 189 23.55 7.29 -14.55
CA ALA A 189 22.70 6.63 -13.55
C ALA A 189 21.29 7.23 -13.52
N ARG A 190 21.15 8.56 -13.58
CA ARG A 190 19.83 9.23 -13.67
C ARG A 190 19.06 8.85 -14.92
N ASN A 191 19.72 8.76 -16.07
CA ASN A 191 19.08 8.33 -17.32
C ASN A 191 18.59 6.88 -17.19
N ARG A 192 19.40 5.98 -16.62
CA ARG A 192 18.98 4.60 -16.40
C ARG A 192 17.83 4.48 -15.40
N MET A 193 17.82 5.28 -14.34
CA MET A 193 16.67 5.38 -13.43
C MET A 193 15.41 5.82 -14.15
N ALA A 194 15.48 6.80 -15.05
CA ALA A 194 14.33 7.27 -15.80
C ALA A 194 13.76 6.19 -16.75
N GLU A 195 14.62 5.36 -17.35
CA GLU A 195 14.20 4.19 -18.14
C GLU A 195 13.48 3.16 -17.26
N LEU A 196 14.06 2.82 -16.10
CA LEU A 196 13.46 1.92 -15.12
C LEU A 196 12.09 2.44 -14.63
N ASP A 197 12.00 3.74 -14.32
CA ASP A 197 10.76 4.41 -13.89
C ASP A 197 9.67 4.31 -14.98
N ALA A 198 10.04 4.44 -16.26
CA ALA A 198 9.12 4.33 -17.39
C ALA A 198 8.60 2.89 -17.58
N GLU A 199 9.49 1.89 -17.52
CA GLU A 199 9.12 0.46 -17.61
C GLU A 199 8.19 0.07 -16.45
N PHE A 200 8.54 0.46 -15.22
CA PHE A 200 7.73 0.24 -14.04
C PHE A 200 6.35 0.89 -14.15
N SER A 201 6.29 2.16 -14.56
CA SER A 201 5.04 2.90 -14.72
C SER A 201 4.12 2.27 -15.78
N ALA A 202 4.68 1.82 -16.91
CA ALA A 202 3.92 1.17 -17.97
C ALA A 202 3.29 -0.14 -17.50
N ALA A 203 4.02 -0.94 -16.72
CA ALA A 203 3.50 -2.18 -16.14
C ALA A 203 2.36 -1.92 -15.14
N LEU A 204 2.51 -0.91 -14.28
CA LEU A 204 1.43 -0.51 -13.36
C LEU A 204 0.22 0.05 -14.10
N GLU A 205 0.41 0.80 -15.18
CA GLU A 205 -0.69 1.31 -16.01
C GLU A 205 -1.49 0.16 -16.64
N ALA A 206 -0.80 -0.84 -17.20
CA ALA A 206 -1.45 -2.03 -17.75
C ALA A 206 -2.24 -2.80 -16.67
N PHE A 207 -1.66 -2.97 -15.48
CA PHE A 207 -2.35 -3.59 -14.35
C PHE A 207 -3.58 -2.80 -13.91
N ARG A 208 -3.48 -1.48 -13.72
CA ARG A 208 -4.63 -0.60 -13.42
C ARG A 208 -5.74 -0.75 -14.46
N GLY A 209 -5.39 -0.84 -15.74
CA GLY A 209 -6.32 -1.07 -16.85
C GLY A 209 -7.13 -2.37 -16.75
N SER A 210 -6.61 -3.39 -16.04
CA SER A 210 -7.31 -4.67 -15.83
C SER A 210 -8.32 -4.67 -14.66
N LEU A 211 -8.25 -3.67 -13.76
CA LEU A 211 -9.05 -3.68 -12.54
C LEU A 211 -10.55 -3.53 -12.80
N LEU A 212 -10.93 -2.64 -13.73
CA LEU A 212 -12.33 -2.42 -14.09
C LEU A 212 -12.98 -3.66 -14.73
N PRO A 213 -12.41 -4.28 -15.78
CA PRO A 213 -12.95 -5.53 -16.31
C PRO A 213 -13.05 -6.64 -15.26
N ARG A 214 -12.05 -6.77 -14.37
CA ARG A 214 -12.11 -7.78 -13.31
C ARG A 214 -13.22 -7.49 -12.32
N ALA A 215 -13.43 -6.23 -11.94
CA ALA A 215 -14.52 -5.83 -11.05
C ALA A 215 -15.89 -6.19 -11.66
N GLU A 216 -16.09 -5.97 -12.95
CA GLU A 216 -17.32 -6.38 -13.64
C GLU A 216 -17.58 -7.89 -13.54
N VAL A 217 -16.53 -8.72 -13.70
CA VAL A 217 -16.64 -10.17 -13.52
C VAL A 217 -17.03 -10.53 -12.08
N ILE A 218 -16.37 -9.93 -11.08
CA ILE A 218 -16.69 -10.14 -9.66
C ILE A 218 -18.14 -9.76 -9.35
N LEU A 219 -18.63 -8.65 -9.89
CA LEU A 219 -20.03 -8.24 -9.73
C LEU A 219 -21.00 -9.22 -10.39
N GLY A 220 -20.61 -9.85 -11.51
CA GLY A 220 -21.39 -10.91 -12.15
C GLY A 220 -21.42 -12.22 -11.35
N GLU A 221 -20.34 -12.53 -10.63
CA GLU A 221 -20.24 -13.69 -9.72
C GLU A 221 -21.10 -13.54 -8.45
N ASN A 222 -21.51 -12.31 -8.10
CA ASN A 222 -22.24 -12.00 -6.87
C ASN A 222 -23.56 -11.26 -7.16
N PRO A 223 -24.53 -11.91 -7.83
CA PRO A 223 -25.73 -11.24 -8.31
C PRO A 223 -26.72 -10.87 -7.20
N ASP A 224 -26.72 -11.58 -6.07
CA ASP A 224 -27.71 -11.44 -4.98
C ASP A 224 -27.25 -10.49 -3.87
N ALA A 225 -25.98 -10.07 -3.89
CA ALA A 225 -25.48 -9.07 -2.97
C ALA A 225 -26.20 -7.72 -3.17
N VAL A 226 -26.38 -6.97 -2.09
CA VAL A 226 -27.08 -5.68 -2.13
C VAL A 226 -26.32 -4.65 -2.98
N GLU A 227 -27.08 -3.76 -3.62
CA GLU A 227 -26.56 -2.79 -4.59
C GLU A 227 -25.46 -1.89 -4.00
N ASP A 228 -25.52 -1.57 -2.71
CA ASP A 228 -24.52 -0.73 -2.05
C ASP A 228 -23.12 -1.37 -2.04
N PHE A 229 -23.01 -2.69 -1.79
CA PHE A 229 -21.72 -3.38 -1.86
C PHE A 229 -21.22 -3.51 -3.30
N ARG A 230 -22.14 -3.71 -4.25
CA ARG A 230 -21.81 -3.75 -5.68
C ARG A 230 -21.27 -2.41 -6.15
N ALA A 231 -21.93 -1.31 -5.78
CA ALA A 231 -21.48 0.04 -6.06
C ALA A 231 -20.13 0.35 -5.39
N ALA A 232 -19.91 -0.12 -4.16
CA ALA A 232 -18.64 0.03 -3.46
C ALA A 232 -17.47 -0.64 -4.21
N VAL A 233 -17.66 -1.86 -4.72
CA VAL A 233 -16.64 -2.56 -5.53
C VAL A 233 -16.35 -1.81 -6.82
N ALA A 234 -17.38 -1.35 -7.55
CA ALA A 234 -17.21 -0.57 -8.77
C ALA A 234 -16.44 0.74 -8.50
N SER A 235 -16.82 1.47 -7.44
CA SER A 235 -16.16 2.73 -7.05
C SER A 235 -14.70 2.52 -6.61
N ALA A 236 -14.42 1.45 -5.86
CA ALA A 236 -13.07 1.13 -5.41
C ALA A 236 -12.17 0.71 -6.59
N ALA A 237 -12.68 -0.09 -7.54
CA ALA A 237 -11.96 -0.42 -8.76
C ALA A 237 -11.67 0.82 -9.62
N GLN A 238 -12.64 1.71 -9.79
CA GLN A 238 -12.42 2.98 -10.51
C GLN A 238 -11.36 3.84 -9.81
N SER A 239 -11.42 3.96 -8.49
CA SER A 239 -10.44 4.72 -7.72
C SER A 239 -9.03 4.14 -7.82
N ALA A 240 -8.89 2.81 -7.85
CA ALA A 240 -7.62 2.14 -8.08
C ALA A 240 -7.11 2.30 -9.51
N ALA A 241 -8.01 2.25 -10.50
CA ALA A 241 -7.66 2.48 -11.90
C ALA A 241 -7.20 3.93 -12.16
N ASP A 242 -7.79 4.91 -11.47
CA ASP A 242 -7.46 6.33 -11.59
C ASP A 242 -6.25 6.76 -10.74
N ALA A 243 -5.75 5.91 -9.84
CA ALA A 243 -4.63 6.23 -8.96
C ALA A 243 -3.40 6.62 -9.79
N SER A 244 -2.89 7.85 -9.65
CA SER A 244 -1.84 8.39 -10.53
C SER A 244 -0.42 7.98 -10.16
N ASP A 245 -0.20 7.58 -8.90
CA ASP A 245 1.11 7.22 -8.37
C ASP A 245 1.07 5.91 -7.57
N PRO A 246 2.24 5.27 -7.33
CA PRO A 246 2.31 3.99 -6.63
C PRO A 246 1.75 4.01 -5.20
N ALA A 247 1.91 5.10 -4.44
CA ALA A 247 1.46 5.17 -3.05
C ALA A 247 -0.07 5.26 -2.96
N GLN A 248 -0.69 6.02 -3.86
CA GLN A 248 -2.15 6.01 -4.02
C GLN A 248 -2.64 4.63 -4.44
N LEU A 249 -2.01 4.02 -5.44
CA LEU A 249 -2.41 2.70 -5.93
C LEU A 249 -2.35 1.64 -4.82
N GLU A 250 -1.30 1.63 -4.00
CA GLU A 250 -1.18 0.75 -2.82
C GLU A 250 -2.43 0.85 -1.91
N GLN A 251 -2.80 2.07 -1.53
CA GLN A 251 -3.96 2.31 -0.66
C GLN A 251 -5.27 1.89 -1.33
N ARG A 252 -5.44 2.21 -2.62
CA ARG A 252 -6.66 1.87 -3.37
C ARG A 252 -6.83 0.37 -3.59
N LEU A 253 -5.75 -0.39 -3.73
CA LEU A 253 -5.82 -1.86 -3.81
C LEU A 253 -6.33 -2.47 -2.51
N LYS A 254 -5.92 -1.94 -1.35
CA LYS A 254 -6.45 -2.38 -0.04
C LYS A 254 -7.95 -2.10 0.09
N GLU A 255 -8.39 -0.92 -0.34
CA GLU A 255 -9.81 -0.55 -0.37
C GLU A 255 -10.62 -1.43 -1.32
N PHE A 256 -10.07 -1.73 -2.51
CA PHE A 256 -10.70 -2.61 -3.48
C PHE A 256 -10.84 -4.04 -2.94
N ALA A 257 -9.78 -4.63 -2.36
CA ALA A 257 -9.85 -5.95 -1.75
C ALA A 257 -10.92 -6.01 -0.63
N SER A 258 -10.93 -5.03 0.26
CA SER A 258 -11.92 -4.92 1.35
C SER A 258 -13.36 -4.82 0.82
N ALA A 259 -13.59 -4.03 -0.25
CA ALA A 259 -14.91 -3.93 -0.87
C ALA A 259 -15.35 -5.28 -1.48
N VAL A 260 -14.43 -6.02 -2.12
CA VAL A 260 -14.73 -7.34 -2.68
C VAL A 260 -15.04 -8.36 -1.58
N ASP A 261 -14.32 -8.34 -0.46
CA ASP A 261 -14.62 -9.20 0.69
C ASP A 261 -16.00 -8.92 1.28
N ALA A 262 -16.35 -7.64 1.44
CA ALA A 262 -17.66 -7.22 1.91
C ALA A 262 -18.79 -7.69 0.97
N LEU A 263 -18.58 -7.56 -0.35
CA LEU A 263 -19.51 -8.05 -1.38
C LEU A 263 -19.71 -9.57 -1.27
N ARG A 264 -18.63 -10.35 -1.20
CA ARG A 264 -18.69 -11.82 -1.11
C ARG A 264 -19.37 -12.28 0.18
N ALA A 265 -19.08 -11.59 1.30
CA ALA A 265 -19.73 -11.87 2.57
C ALA A 265 -21.25 -11.59 2.50
N ASP A 266 -21.67 -10.55 1.77
CA ASP A 266 -23.08 -10.24 1.57
C ASP A 266 -23.79 -11.22 0.63
N GLN A 267 -23.17 -11.58 -0.49
CA GLN A 267 -23.65 -12.65 -1.38
C GLN A 267 -23.89 -13.95 -0.59
N HIS A 268 -22.98 -14.30 0.32
CA HIS A 268 -23.14 -15.48 1.14
C HIS A 268 -24.33 -15.38 2.11
N ARG A 269 -24.53 -14.22 2.76
CA ARG A 269 -25.71 -13.98 3.61
C ARG A 269 -27.00 -14.04 2.81
N ALA A 270 -27.03 -13.45 1.62
CA ALA A 270 -28.19 -13.47 0.72
C ALA A 270 -28.54 -14.91 0.32
N ALA A 271 -27.54 -15.72 -0.05
CA ALA A 271 -27.74 -17.13 -0.39
C ALA A 271 -28.35 -17.95 0.77
N ILE A 272 -27.90 -17.71 2.01
CA ILE A 272 -28.48 -18.36 3.21
C ILE A 272 -29.93 -17.92 3.41
N ALA A 273 -30.23 -16.63 3.27
CA ALA A 273 -31.59 -16.11 3.45
C ALA A 273 -32.58 -16.66 2.41
N ILE A 274 -32.17 -16.74 1.14
CA ILE A 274 -32.98 -17.33 0.05
C ILE A 274 -33.28 -18.80 0.34
N GLU A 275 -32.28 -19.57 0.77
CA GLU A 275 -32.47 -20.98 1.11
C GLU A 275 -33.39 -21.17 2.33
N GLN A 276 -33.28 -20.30 3.34
CA GLN A 276 -34.19 -20.30 4.49
C GLN A 276 -35.64 -20.00 4.07
N GLU A 277 -35.85 -18.98 3.23
CA GLU A 277 -37.18 -18.63 2.72
C GLU A 277 -37.79 -19.79 1.90
N ARG A 278 -36.98 -20.47 1.08
CA ARG A 278 -37.40 -21.66 0.34
C ARG A 278 -37.87 -22.78 1.27
N LEU A 279 -37.11 -23.09 2.32
CA LEU A 279 -37.45 -24.13 3.29
C LEU A 279 -38.71 -23.76 4.09
N GLU A 280 -38.86 -22.50 4.49
CA GLU A 280 -40.09 -22.03 5.15
C GLU A 280 -41.31 -22.14 4.24
N GLN A 281 -41.18 -21.80 2.96
CA GLN A 281 -42.25 -21.95 1.98
C GLN A 281 -42.66 -23.42 1.82
N GLU A 282 -41.69 -24.32 1.70
CA GLU A 282 -41.94 -25.77 1.60
C GLU A 282 -42.65 -26.32 2.85
N GLN A 283 -42.28 -25.85 4.04
CA GLN A 283 -42.95 -26.22 5.29
C GLN A 283 -44.40 -25.73 5.31
N ARG A 284 -44.65 -24.46 4.94
CA ARG A 284 -46.02 -23.90 4.86
C ARG A 284 -46.89 -24.68 3.87
N GLU A 285 -46.35 -25.02 2.70
CA GLU A 285 -47.07 -25.84 1.71
C GLU A 285 -47.36 -27.26 2.21
N ALA A 286 -46.44 -27.87 2.96
CA ALA A 286 -46.65 -29.18 3.57
C ALA A 286 -47.76 -29.14 4.63
N GLU A 287 -47.76 -28.15 5.53
CA GLU A 287 -48.80 -27.95 6.54
C GLU A 287 -50.17 -27.70 5.90
N GLU A 288 -50.24 -26.89 4.83
CA GLU A 288 -51.49 -26.66 4.11
C GLU A 288 -52.04 -27.92 3.46
N ARG A 289 -51.17 -28.77 2.89
CA ARG A 289 -51.58 -30.08 2.34
C ARG A 289 -52.10 -31.01 3.43
N GLU A 290 -51.45 -31.04 4.60
CA GLU A 290 -51.92 -31.84 5.74
C GLU A 290 -53.31 -31.37 6.21
N ARG A 291 -53.50 -30.06 6.36
CA ARG A 291 -54.81 -29.47 6.72
C ARG A 291 -55.90 -29.83 5.70
N GLN A 292 -55.59 -29.84 4.41
CA GLN A 292 -56.53 -30.23 3.35
C GLN A 292 -56.83 -31.74 3.31
N GLN A 293 -55.89 -32.59 3.76
CA GLN A 293 -56.06 -34.04 3.82
C GLN A 293 -56.75 -34.54 5.09
N THR A 294 -56.97 -33.69 6.09
CA THR A 294 -57.75 -34.05 7.28
C THR A 294 -59.14 -34.53 6.85
N PRO A 295 -59.51 -35.80 7.08
CA PRO A 295 -60.78 -36.36 6.63
C PRO A 295 -61.95 -35.57 7.25
N VAL A 296 -62.95 -35.23 6.43
CA VAL A 296 -64.24 -34.73 6.94
C VAL A 296 -64.78 -35.79 7.89
N VAL A 297 -64.76 -35.51 9.19
CA VAL A 297 -65.37 -36.38 10.20
C VAL A 297 -66.85 -36.52 9.80
N PRO A 298 -67.35 -37.74 9.52
CA PRO A 298 -68.75 -37.93 9.18
C PRO A 298 -69.61 -37.37 10.31
N ALA A 299 -70.72 -36.72 9.95
CA ALA A 299 -71.61 -36.05 10.89
C ALA A 299 -71.90 -36.94 12.11
N PRO A 300 -71.82 -36.40 13.35
CA PRO A 300 -72.06 -37.19 14.54
C PRO A 300 -73.43 -37.84 14.44
N VAL A 301 -73.45 -39.17 14.51
CA VAL A 301 -74.69 -39.95 14.65
C VAL A 301 -75.39 -39.45 15.91
N PRO A 302 -76.70 -39.12 15.88
CA PRO A 302 -77.40 -38.58 17.04
C PRO A 302 -77.22 -39.49 18.26
N THR A 303 -76.62 -38.95 19.31
CA THR A 303 -76.34 -39.64 20.57
C THR A 303 -77.68 -40.01 21.23
N PRO A 304 -77.90 -41.29 21.61
CA PRO A 304 -79.02 -41.65 22.47
C PRO A 304 -78.88 -41.00 23.85
N ASP A 305 -80.04 -40.66 24.41
CA ASP A 305 -80.32 -40.02 25.72
C ASP A 305 -79.40 -40.53 26.86
N PRO A 306 -78.79 -39.65 27.68
CA PRO A 306 -77.87 -40.06 28.74
C PRO A 306 -78.55 -40.91 29.82
N SER A 307 -77.99 -42.11 30.04
CA SER A 307 -78.20 -42.95 31.20
C SER A 307 -77.56 -42.33 32.45
N PRO A 308 -78.15 -42.50 33.66
CA PRO A 308 -77.74 -41.80 34.88
C PRO A 308 -76.28 -41.98 35.31
N GLU A 309 -75.76 -40.90 35.89
CA GLU A 309 -74.41 -40.66 36.42
C GLU A 309 -73.88 -41.79 37.33
N PRO A 310 -72.66 -42.30 37.07
CA PRO A 310 -71.86 -42.96 38.09
C PRO A 310 -71.14 -41.92 38.97
N THR A 311 -71.07 -42.29 40.25
CA THR A 311 -70.53 -41.58 41.40
C THR A 311 -69.05 -41.20 41.23
N PRO A 312 -68.61 -40.01 41.69
CA PRO A 312 -67.21 -39.57 41.56
C PRO A 312 -66.27 -40.41 42.43
N GLU A 313 -65.29 -41.06 41.80
CA GLU A 313 -64.14 -41.62 42.48
C GLU A 313 -62.98 -40.62 42.57
N THR A 314 -62.29 -40.73 43.69
CA THR A 314 -61.28 -39.89 44.30
C THR A 314 -60.08 -39.50 43.44
N SER A 315 -59.77 -38.21 43.50
CA SER A 315 -58.50 -37.52 43.27
C SER A 315 -57.24 -38.39 43.51
N PRO A 316 -56.36 -38.58 42.51
CA PRO A 316 -54.97 -38.95 42.76
C PRO A 316 -54.15 -37.74 43.25
N GLU A 317 -53.20 -38.03 44.13
CA GLU A 317 -52.25 -37.11 44.78
C GLU A 317 -51.36 -36.33 43.78
N PRO A 318 -50.89 -35.13 44.16
CA PRO A 318 -49.98 -34.33 43.34
C PRO A 318 -48.62 -35.03 43.18
N THR A 319 -48.21 -35.16 41.92
CA THR A 319 -46.83 -35.55 41.54
C THR A 319 -45.88 -34.39 41.84
N PRO A 320 -44.69 -34.64 42.44
CA PRO A 320 -43.78 -33.61 42.93
C PRO A 320 -43.19 -32.72 41.81
N GLU A 321 -42.92 -31.47 42.18
CA GLU A 321 -42.24 -30.45 41.38
C GLU A 321 -40.86 -30.91 40.89
N PRO A 322 -40.45 -30.59 39.65
CA PRO A 322 -39.09 -30.78 39.18
C PRO A 322 -38.11 -29.87 39.92
N GLU A 323 -37.06 -30.47 40.49
CA GLU A 323 -35.94 -29.76 41.09
C GLU A 323 -35.21 -28.87 40.06
N GLU A 324 -34.86 -27.66 40.48
CA GLU A 324 -34.06 -26.71 39.71
C GLU A 324 -32.68 -27.30 39.36
N PRO A 325 -32.19 -27.15 38.11
CA PRO A 325 -30.85 -27.60 37.76
C PRO A 325 -29.80 -26.79 38.54
N THR A 326 -28.93 -27.51 39.22
CA THR A 326 -27.75 -27.00 39.91
C THR A 326 -26.84 -26.26 38.91
N PRO A 327 -26.29 -25.08 39.24
CA PRO A 327 -25.35 -24.38 38.36
C PRO A 327 -24.14 -25.27 38.08
N THR A 328 -23.86 -25.49 36.81
CA THR A 328 -22.65 -26.17 36.34
C THR A 328 -21.44 -25.32 36.71
N PRO A 329 -20.38 -25.90 37.30
CA PRO A 329 -19.16 -25.18 37.64
C PRO A 329 -18.48 -24.61 36.39
N GLU A 330 -18.02 -23.37 36.50
CA GLU A 330 -17.21 -22.68 35.49
C GLU A 330 -15.93 -23.49 35.20
N ASP A 331 -15.71 -23.77 33.93
CA ASP A 331 -14.50 -24.36 33.37
C ASP A 331 -13.31 -23.42 33.66
N PRO A 332 -12.17 -23.90 34.19
CA PRO A 332 -11.02 -23.05 34.43
C PRO A 332 -10.51 -22.48 33.10
N THR A 333 -10.39 -21.16 33.07
CA THR A 333 -9.71 -20.40 32.03
C THR A 333 -8.36 -21.07 31.70
N PRO A 334 -8.09 -21.45 30.44
CA PRO A 334 -6.77 -21.92 30.07
C PRO A 334 -5.76 -20.79 30.29
N GLU A 335 -4.78 -21.05 31.15
CA GLU A 335 -3.62 -20.18 31.32
C GLU A 335 -2.94 -20.01 29.95
N THR A 336 -2.93 -18.78 29.46
CA THR A 336 -2.10 -18.36 28.33
C THR A 336 -0.65 -18.77 28.64
N PRO A 337 -0.02 -19.63 27.82
CA PRO A 337 1.39 -19.95 28.02
C PRO A 337 2.21 -18.67 27.86
N ALA A 338 3.09 -18.43 28.84
CA ALA A 338 4.06 -17.35 28.78
C ALA A 338 4.88 -17.46 27.48
N PRO A 339 5.24 -16.34 26.84
CA PRO A 339 6.10 -16.37 25.66
C PRO A 339 7.43 -17.03 26.04
N GLU A 340 7.75 -18.16 25.41
CA GLU A 340 9.09 -18.73 25.47
C GLU A 340 10.05 -17.71 24.85
N THR A 341 10.91 -17.16 25.70
CA THR A 341 12.10 -16.43 25.28
C THR A 341 12.92 -17.36 24.39
N PRO A 342 13.14 -17.06 23.10
CA PRO A 342 14.01 -17.86 22.27
C PRO A 342 15.42 -17.86 22.88
N ALA A 343 15.98 -19.06 23.02
CA ALA A 343 17.35 -19.25 23.44
C ALA A 343 18.30 -18.53 22.46
N PRO A 344 19.42 -17.96 22.94
CA PRO A 344 20.45 -17.45 22.06
C PRO A 344 21.11 -18.63 21.35
N ASP A 345 20.87 -18.76 20.04
CA ASP A 345 21.71 -19.56 19.15
C ASP A 345 23.07 -18.86 19.01
N ASP A 346 24.01 -19.35 19.80
CA ASP A 346 25.46 -19.10 19.69
C ASP A 346 26.09 -20.24 18.82
N PRO A 347 27.33 -20.12 18.32
CA PRO A 347 27.59 -19.64 16.97
C PRO A 347 28.33 -20.68 16.08
N THR A 348 28.48 -20.31 14.80
CA THR A 348 29.58 -20.67 13.87
C THR A 348 29.50 -22.01 13.11
N PRO A 349 29.46 -21.96 11.76
CA PRO A 349 30.12 -22.94 10.91
C PRO A 349 31.53 -22.46 10.54
N GLU A 350 32.53 -23.26 10.91
CA GLU A 350 33.92 -23.14 10.46
C GLU A 350 34.00 -23.08 8.93
N THR A 351 34.66 -22.04 8.41
CA THR A 351 35.09 -22.00 7.01
C THR A 351 36.44 -22.69 6.90
N PRO A 352 36.60 -23.77 6.11
CA PRO A 352 37.90 -24.37 5.86
C PRO A 352 38.75 -23.46 4.95
N ALA A 353 40.04 -23.35 5.30
CA ALA A 353 41.05 -22.61 4.57
C ALA A 353 41.23 -23.12 3.12
N PRO A 354 41.57 -22.25 2.15
CA PRO A 354 41.93 -22.68 0.81
C PRO A 354 43.31 -23.35 0.80
N ASP A 355 43.34 -24.53 0.19
CA ASP A 355 44.54 -25.30 -0.13
C ASP A 355 45.42 -24.49 -1.10
N ALA A 356 46.70 -24.35 -0.77
CA ALA A 356 47.69 -23.74 -1.64
C ALA A 356 48.23 -24.79 -2.61
N SER A 357 48.19 -24.50 -3.91
CA SER A 357 48.97 -25.18 -4.95
C SER A 357 49.37 -24.21 -6.03
#